data_AF-Q1ISD0-F1
#
_entry.id   AF-Q1ISD0-F1
#
_cell.length_a   1.000
_cell.length_b   1.000
_cell.length_c   1.000
_cell.angle_alpha   90.00
_cell.angle_beta   90.00
_cell.angle_gamma   90.00
#
_symmetry.space_group_name_H-M   'P 1'
#
loop_
_entity.id
_entity.type
_entity.pdbx_description
1 polymer ?
#
loop_
_entity_poly.entity_id
_entity_poly.type
_entity_poly.pdbx_seq_one_letter_code
_entity_poly.pdbx_strand_id
1 'polypeptide(L)'
;MLRTASLLGFTLCACGALAQLPDLPKNVPGAVTMQRLNEAPTKTVKPVYPDVALQKWIQGTVTLDVVISADGKAEQIGCDSYCQIFPREMGEAAADAVKQWTWNPVLVKGKAARVKTRVAVQFALDEHSPPVAVCNIVRDPKTYVGKVMNVVGMVKREHGIKVLVSSECNGALEVDDDNALTPPQKDAKYAAMEQVVAAGSGEVTVRGLVRDENRPGAYPGYRVILERVLKVK
;
A
#
# COMPACT_ATOMS: atom_id res chain seq x y z
N MET A 1 -16.19 -57.61 -33.46
CA MET A 1 -16.44 -56.24 -33.93
C MET A 1 -16.04 -55.28 -32.81
N LEU A 2 -15.11 -54.38 -33.11
CA LEU A 2 -14.53 -53.37 -32.20
C LEU A 2 -15.59 -52.36 -31.71
N ARG A 3 -15.41 -51.83 -30.49
CA ARG A 3 -15.10 -50.40 -30.20
C ARG A 3 -15.49 -50.03 -28.76
N THR A 4 -14.51 -49.79 -27.90
CA THR A 4 -14.67 -48.93 -26.72
C THR A 4 -13.53 -47.93 -26.70
N ALA A 5 -13.91 -46.66 -26.80
CA ALA A 5 -13.05 -45.52 -27.01
C ALA A 5 -12.32 -45.10 -25.72
N SER A 6 -11.03 -44.82 -25.84
CA SER A 6 -10.22 -44.12 -24.85
C SER A 6 -10.67 -42.66 -24.71
N LEU A 7 -11.00 -42.24 -23.50
CA LEU A 7 -11.08 -40.83 -23.12
C LEU A 7 -9.73 -40.42 -22.52
N LEU A 8 -8.91 -39.76 -23.34
CA LEU A 8 -7.73 -39.03 -22.90
C LEU A 8 -8.19 -37.78 -22.12
N GLY A 9 -7.96 -37.79 -20.81
CA GLY A 9 -8.07 -36.60 -19.98
C GLY A 9 -6.97 -35.60 -20.34
N PHE A 10 -7.34 -34.52 -21.01
CA PHE A 10 -6.50 -33.33 -21.15
C PHE A 10 -6.59 -32.54 -19.84
N THR A 11 -5.71 -32.83 -18.89
CA THR A 11 -5.47 -31.92 -17.77
C THR A 11 -4.68 -30.74 -18.30
N LEU A 12 -5.38 -29.64 -18.60
CA LEU A 12 -4.78 -28.35 -18.89
C LEU A 12 -4.11 -27.84 -17.60
N CYS A 13 -2.83 -28.20 -17.40
CA CYS A 13 -2.00 -27.58 -16.38
C CYS A 13 -1.63 -26.18 -16.89
N ALA A 14 -2.54 -25.22 -16.70
CA ALA A 14 -2.22 -23.81 -16.86
C ALA A 14 -1.30 -23.40 -15.69
N CYS A 15 -0.02 -23.70 -15.86
CA CYS A 15 1.04 -23.17 -15.02
C CYS A 15 1.08 -21.65 -15.24
N GLY A 16 0.40 -20.90 -14.36
CA GLY A 16 0.55 -19.46 -14.27
C GLY A 16 1.94 -19.14 -13.78
N ALA A 17 2.91 -19.05 -14.70
CA ALA A 17 4.22 -18.50 -14.39
C ALA A 17 4.01 -17.05 -13.96
N LEU A 18 4.25 -16.78 -12.67
CA LEU A 18 4.39 -15.43 -12.12
C LEU A 18 5.57 -14.77 -12.84
N ALA A 19 5.27 -14.07 -13.94
CA ALA A 19 6.30 -13.45 -14.75
C ALA A 19 6.89 -12.26 -14.00
N GLN A 20 8.04 -12.49 -13.38
CA GLN A 20 8.90 -11.43 -12.86
C GLN A 20 9.16 -10.39 -13.95
N LEU A 21 9.12 -9.11 -13.60
CA LEU A 21 9.42 -8.02 -14.53
C LEU A 21 10.80 -8.25 -15.17
N PRO A 22 10.91 -8.14 -16.51
CA PRO A 22 12.16 -8.41 -17.20
C PRO A 22 13.19 -7.32 -16.92
N ASP A 23 14.47 -7.63 -17.11
CA ASP A 23 15.49 -6.60 -17.28
C ASP A 23 15.44 -6.08 -18.73
N LEU A 24 15.41 -4.76 -18.93
CA LEU A 24 15.41 -4.18 -20.26
C LEU A 24 16.84 -4.03 -20.77
N PRO A 25 17.13 -4.34 -22.05
CA PRO A 25 18.48 -4.20 -22.59
C PRO A 25 18.98 -2.76 -22.43
N LYS A 26 20.30 -2.60 -22.23
CA LYS A 26 20.92 -1.27 -22.05
C LYS A 26 20.62 -0.32 -23.22
N ASN A 27 20.61 -0.86 -24.43
CA ASN A 27 20.25 -0.16 -25.66
C ASN A 27 18.96 -0.75 -26.23
N VAL A 28 17.92 0.07 -26.33
CA VAL A 28 16.66 -0.30 -26.98
C VAL A 28 16.66 0.32 -28.38
N PRO A 29 16.56 -0.48 -29.47
CA PRO A 29 16.55 0.05 -30.83
C PRO A 29 15.48 1.13 -31.03
N GLY A 30 15.90 2.25 -31.63
CA GLY A 30 15.03 3.39 -31.91
C GLY A 30 14.61 4.22 -30.69
N ALA A 31 15.10 3.90 -29.49
CA ALA A 31 14.88 4.71 -28.29
C ALA A 31 16.15 5.46 -27.89
N VAL A 32 16.00 6.73 -27.50
CA VAL A 32 17.06 7.53 -26.90
C VAL A 32 17.14 7.20 -25.42
N THR A 33 18.29 6.78 -24.91
CA THR A 33 18.46 6.53 -23.47
C THR A 33 18.71 7.85 -22.73
N MET A 34 17.87 8.15 -21.74
CA MET A 34 18.00 9.30 -20.85
C MET A 34 17.95 8.83 -19.40
N GLN A 35 18.90 9.23 -18.56
CA GLN A 35 18.93 8.77 -17.17
C GLN A 35 17.68 9.18 -16.38
N ARG A 36 17.15 10.38 -16.65
CA ARG A 36 15.93 10.93 -16.06
C ARG A 36 15.31 11.91 -17.04
N LEU A 37 13.99 11.98 -17.08
CA LEU A 37 13.28 13.05 -17.78
C LEU A 37 13.27 14.34 -16.95
N ASN A 38 13.36 15.48 -17.64
CA ASN A 38 13.26 16.80 -17.00
C ASN A 38 11.83 17.11 -16.54
N GLU A 39 10.85 16.63 -17.30
CA GLU A 39 9.43 16.84 -17.01
C GLU A 39 8.83 15.65 -16.27
N ALA A 40 7.98 15.95 -15.31
CA ALA A 40 7.15 14.95 -14.64
C ALA A 40 6.05 14.44 -15.59
N PRO A 41 5.52 13.23 -15.36
CA PRO A 41 4.31 12.76 -16.03
C PRO A 41 3.14 13.74 -15.83
N THR A 42 2.36 13.97 -16.89
CA THR A 42 1.17 14.82 -16.88
C THR A 42 -0.05 14.14 -16.25
N LYS A 43 -0.09 12.81 -16.27
CA LYS A 43 -1.08 12.00 -15.56
C LYS A 43 -0.39 10.88 -14.83
N THR A 44 -0.72 10.73 -13.55
CA THR A 44 -0.21 9.65 -12.69
C THR A 44 -1.35 8.98 -11.92
N VAL A 45 -1.09 7.73 -11.56
CA VAL A 45 -1.89 6.94 -10.63
C VAL A 45 -0.96 6.46 -9.52
N LYS A 46 -1.37 6.54 -8.26
CA LYS A 46 -0.61 6.00 -7.13
C LYS A 46 -0.57 4.47 -7.22
N PRO A 47 0.55 3.81 -6.90
CA PRO A 47 0.59 2.35 -6.86
C PRO A 47 -0.33 1.82 -5.77
N VAL A 48 -0.97 0.69 -6.05
CA VAL A 48 -1.69 -0.07 -5.02
C VAL A 48 -0.66 -0.67 -4.09
N TYR A 49 -0.82 -0.48 -2.79
CA TYR A 49 0.13 -1.01 -1.80
C TYR A 49 -0.03 -2.53 -1.70
N PRO A 50 1.02 -3.34 -1.94
CA PRO A 50 0.92 -4.78 -1.79
C PRO A 50 0.73 -5.19 -0.33
N ASP A 51 -0.13 -6.18 -0.08
CA ASP A 51 -0.44 -6.66 1.27
C ASP A 51 0.82 -7.10 2.04
N VAL A 52 1.73 -7.82 1.37
CA VAL A 52 2.99 -8.29 1.96
C VAL A 52 3.89 -7.15 2.41
N ALA A 53 3.87 -6.01 1.71
CA ALA A 53 4.66 -4.84 2.05
C ALA A 53 3.97 -4.04 3.17
N LEU A 54 2.64 -3.95 3.13
CA LEU A 54 1.84 -3.27 4.14
C LEU A 54 1.96 -3.95 5.51
N GLN A 55 1.82 -5.27 5.55
CA GLN A 55 1.94 -6.07 6.78
C GLN A 55 3.33 -5.95 7.43
N LYS A 56 4.37 -5.86 6.61
CA LYS A 56 5.75 -5.68 7.07
C LYS A 56 6.15 -4.22 7.27
N TRP A 57 5.24 -3.29 7.00
CA TRP A 57 5.48 -1.84 7.07
C TRP A 57 6.66 -1.38 6.20
N ILE A 58 6.86 -1.99 5.04
CA ILE A 58 7.98 -1.71 4.14
C ILE A 58 7.62 -0.50 3.28
N GLN A 59 8.36 0.60 3.42
CA GLN A 59 8.22 1.83 2.63
C GLN A 59 9.46 2.04 1.75
N GLY A 60 9.35 2.86 0.71
CA GLY A 60 10.51 3.23 -0.10
C GLY A 60 10.16 3.67 -1.52
N THR A 61 11.19 3.77 -2.36
CA THR A 61 11.04 4.20 -3.76
C THR A 61 11.53 3.09 -4.68
N VAL A 62 10.62 2.50 -5.44
CA VAL A 62 10.95 1.53 -6.49
C VAL A 62 11.33 2.29 -7.75
N THR A 63 12.49 1.99 -8.32
CA THR A 63 12.95 2.60 -9.58
C THR A 63 12.82 1.59 -10.71
N LEU A 64 12.05 1.91 -11.74
CA LEU A 64 11.81 1.07 -12.90
C LEU A 64 12.51 1.63 -14.14
N ASP A 65 12.99 0.74 -15.00
CA ASP A 65 13.39 1.09 -16.37
C ASP A 65 12.13 1.11 -17.24
N VAL A 66 11.89 2.20 -17.97
CA VAL A 66 10.68 2.41 -18.77
C VAL A 66 11.05 2.90 -20.17
N VAL A 67 10.45 2.32 -21.19
CA VAL A 67 10.46 2.87 -22.55
C VAL A 67 9.16 3.63 -22.76
N ILE A 68 9.29 4.92 -23.04
CA ILE A 68 8.20 5.84 -23.32
C ILE A 68 8.14 6.05 -24.84
N SER A 69 6.96 5.91 -25.41
CA SER A 69 6.67 6.13 -26.83
C SER A 69 6.81 7.61 -27.21
N ALA A 70 6.83 7.90 -28.52
CA ALA A 70 6.87 9.27 -29.01
C ALA A 70 5.61 10.09 -28.65
N ASP A 71 4.46 9.43 -28.40
CA ASP A 71 3.22 10.07 -27.90
C ASP A 71 3.14 10.15 -26.37
N GLY A 72 4.19 9.74 -25.65
CA GLY A 72 4.29 9.91 -24.19
C GLY A 72 3.61 8.81 -23.37
N LYS A 73 3.43 7.61 -23.90
CA LYS A 73 2.88 6.44 -23.21
C LYS A 73 3.99 5.47 -22.80
N ALA A 74 3.82 4.78 -21.68
CA ALA A 74 4.72 3.68 -21.32
C ALA A 74 4.47 2.47 -22.23
N GLU A 75 5.51 1.99 -22.93
CA GLU A 75 5.44 0.83 -23.83
C GLU A 75 6.05 -0.43 -23.21
N GLN A 76 7.22 -0.28 -22.58
CA GLN A 76 7.96 -1.39 -21.97
C GLN A 76 8.41 -0.97 -20.58
N ILE A 77 8.32 -1.90 -19.62
CA ILE A 77 8.72 -1.67 -18.24
C ILE A 77 9.57 -2.86 -17.81
N GLY A 78 10.69 -2.56 -17.17
CA GLY A 78 11.56 -3.54 -16.56
C GLY A 78 12.00 -3.16 -15.17
N CYS A 79 12.53 -4.15 -14.48
CA CYS A 79 12.99 -4.08 -13.10
C CYS A 79 14.46 -4.46 -13.08
N ASP A 80 15.33 -3.44 -13.04
CA ASP A 80 16.76 -3.63 -12.87
C ASP A 80 17.11 -3.98 -11.42
N SER A 81 18.40 -4.07 -11.09
CA SER A 81 18.85 -4.42 -9.75
C SER A 81 18.37 -3.47 -8.65
N TYR A 82 18.02 -2.21 -8.95
CA TYR A 82 17.49 -1.28 -7.95
C TYR A 82 16.05 -1.59 -7.57
N CYS A 83 15.23 -2.00 -8.54
CA CYS A 83 13.86 -2.43 -8.28
C CYS A 83 13.82 -3.72 -7.43
N GLN A 84 14.79 -4.63 -7.63
CA GLN A 84 14.87 -5.92 -6.95
C GLN A 84 15.26 -5.86 -5.46
N ILE A 85 15.62 -4.68 -4.94
CA ILE A 85 15.90 -4.47 -3.50
C ILE A 85 14.61 -4.61 -2.67
N PHE A 86 13.46 -4.30 -3.27
CA PHE A 86 12.15 -4.40 -2.64
C PHE A 86 11.51 -5.77 -2.91
N PRO A 87 10.50 -6.18 -2.10
CA PRO A 87 9.67 -7.34 -2.44
C PRO A 87 9.16 -7.24 -3.87
N ARG A 88 9.15 -8.37 -4.59
CA ARG A 88 8.77 -8.44 -6.01
C ARG A 88 7.41 -7.78 -6.27
N GLU A 89 6.47 -7.97 -5.36
CA GLU A 89 5.10 -7.44 -5.45
C GLU A 89 5.07 -5.90 -5.48
N MET A 90 6.05 -5.22 -4.85
CA MET A 90 6.18 -3.76 -4.96
C MET A 90 6.66 -3.34 -6.35
N GLY A 91 7.55 -4.11 -6.97
CA GLY A 91 7.97 -3.92 -8.35
C GLY A 91 6.80 -4.04 -9.33
N GLU A 92 6.01 -5.10 -9.18
CA GLU A 92 4.81 -5.36 -9.99
C GLU A 92 3.76 -4.25 -9.83
N ALA A 93 3.43 -3.87 -8.59
CA ALA A 93 2.49 -2.79 -8.31
C ALA A 93 2.98 -1.42 -8.85
N ALA A 94 4.28 -1.16 -8.78
CA ALA A 94 4.88 0.04 -9.37
C ALA A 94 4.74 0.03 -10.90
N ALA A 95 5.00 -1.11 -11.54
CA ALA A 95 4.87 -1.24 -12.98
C ALA A 95 3.42 -1.03 -13.43
N ASP A 96 2.45 -1.61 -12.72
CA ASP A 96 1.02 -1.43 -13.03
C ASP A 96 0.54 0.01 -12.89
N ALA A 97 1.09 0.76 -11.93
CA ALA A 97 0.88 2.19 -11.84
C ALA A 97 1.46 2.93 -13.05
N VAL A 98 2.75 2.68 -13.35
CA VAL A 98 3.50 3.35 -14.43
C VAL A 98 2.92 3.07 -15.81
N LYS A 99 2.34 1.90 -16.07
CA LYS A 99 1.60 1.61 -17.32
C LYS A 99 0.49 2.61 -17.60
N GLN A 100 -0.11 3.18 -16.56
CA GLN A 100 -1.23 4.12 -16.66
C GLN A 100 -0.76 5.57 -16.71
N TRP A 101 0.54 5.82 -16.52
CA TRP A 101 1.09 7.17 -16.54
C TRP A 101 1.18 7.68 -17.98
N THR A 102 1.17 8.99 -18.13
CA THR A 102 1.33 9.67 -19.42
C THR A 102 2.29 10.83 -19.24
N TRP A 103 3.18 11.02 -20.20
CA TRP A 103 4.13 12.12 -20.28
C TRP A 103 3.79 13.02 -21.46
N ASN A 104 4.34 14.23 -21.45
CA ASN A 104 4.44 14.99 -22.68
C ASN A 104 5.38 14.28 -23.67
N PRO A 105 5.10 14.33 -24.98
CA PRO A 105 6.04 13.88 -26.01
C PRO A 105 7.44 14.46 -25.77
N VAL A 106 8.44 13.58 -25.60
CA VAL A 106 9.82 14.03 -25.40
C VAL A 106 10.41 14.41 -26.75
N LEU A 107 10.83 15.68 -26.89
CA LEU A 107 11.39 16.19 -28.13
C LEU A 107 12.91 16.05 -28.13
N VAL A 108 13.46 15.34 -29.12
CA VAL A 108 14.89 15.26 -29.40
C VAL A 108 15.14 15.92 -30.75
N LYS A 109 15.93 17.00 -30.77
CA LYS A 109 16.17 17.83 -31.96
C LYS A 109 14.86 18.29 -32.62
N GLY A 110 13.88 18.69 -31.81
CA GLY A 110 12.58 19.21 -32.27
C GLY A 110 11.60 18.15 -32.79
N LYS A 111 11.92 16.86 -32.69
CA LYS A 111 11.02 15.76 -33.09
C LYS A 111 10.68 14.88 -31.90
N ALA A 112 9.43 14.45 -31.80
CA ALA A 112 9.00 13.49 -30.80
C ALA A 112 9.79 12.19 -30.96
N ALA A 113 10.37 11.70 -29.87
CA ALA A 113 11.24 10.54 -29.86
C ALA A 113 10.79 9.53 -28.81
N ARG A 114 11.03 8.26 -29.10
CA ARG A 114 10.93 7.18 -28.13
C ARG A 114 12.11 7.28 -27.17
N VAL A 115 11.87 7.11 -25.87
CA VAL A 115 12.90 7.33 -24.84
C VAL A 115 12.93 6.17 -23.85
N LYS A 116 14.12 5.61 -23.57
CA LYS A 116 14.34 4.72 -22.43
C LYS A 116 14.79 5.57 -21.24
N THR A 117 14.11 5.47 -20.11
CA THR A 117 14.46 6.24 -18.90
C THR A 117 14.17 5.48 -17.62
N ARG A 118 14.61 6.03 -16.48
CA ARG A 118 14.28 5.52 -15.15
C ARG A 118 13.16 6.33 -14.52
N VAL A 119 12.18 5.63 -13.97
CA VAL A 119 11.02 6.21 -13.31
C VAL A 119 10.99 5.76 -11.86
N ALA A 120 10.91 6.72 -10.95
CA ALA A 120 10.81 6.48 -9.52
C ALA A 120 9.34 6.46 -9.08
N VAL A 121 8.93 5.40 -8.39
CA VAL A 121 7.59 5.21 -7.84
C VAL A 121 7.70 5.09 -6.32
N GLN A 122 7.08 6.05 -5.61
CA GLN A 122 7.15 6.12 -4.16
C GLN A 122 6.02 5.32 -3.50
N PHE A 123 6.38 4.50 -2.51
CA PHE A 123 5.48 3.84 -1.57
C PHE A 123 5.65 4.47 -0.18
N ALA A 124 4.62 5.19 0.24
CA ALA A 124 4.55 5.82 1.55
C ALA A 124 3.33 5.33 2.35
N LEU A 125 3.50 5.21 3.67
CA LEU A 125 2.46 4.86 4.63
C LEU A 125 1.96 6.14 5.32
N ASP A 126 1.17 6.89 4.58
CA ASP A 126 0.54 8.15 4.98
C ASP A 126 -0.97 7.96 5.26
N GLU A 127 -1.70 9.05 5.45
CA GLU A 127 -3.14 9.03 5.74
C GLU A 127 -4.01 8.42 4.63
N HIS A 128 -3.51 8.32 3.40
CA HIS A 128 -4.20 7.73 2.26
C HIS A 128 -3.87 6.24 2.07
N SER A 129 -2.93 5.70 2.84
CA SER A 129 -2.51 4.31 2.71
C SER A 129 -3.58 3.36 3.26
N PRO A 130 -3.66 2.13 2.72
CA PRO A 130 -4.62 1.14 3.21
C PRO A 130 -4.43 0.91 4.71
N PRO A 131 -5.54 0.76 5.47
CA PRO A 131 -5.44 0.52 6.90
C PRO A 131 -5.06 -0.93 7.21
N VAL A 132 -4.43 -1.12 8.36
CA VAL A 132 -4.15 -2.41 8.96
C VAL A 132 -5.27 -2.76 9.93
N ALA A 133 -5.82 -3.98 9.83
CA ALA A 133 -6.83 -4.44 10.77
C ALA A 133 -6.25 -4.56 12.19
N VAL A 134 -7.04 -4.21 13.22
CA VAL A 134 -6.68 -4.42 14.64
C VAL A 134 -6.13 -5.82 14.88
N CYS A 135 -6.70 -6.82 14.21
CA CYS A 135 -6.32 -8.21 14.42
C CYS A 135 -4.85 -8.51 14.08
N ASN A 136 -4.30 -7.88 13.04
CA ASN A 136 -2.91 -8.05 12.67
C ASN A 136 -1.97 -7.52 13.75
N ILE A 137 -2.36 -6.39 14.37
CA ILE A 137 -1.60 -5.77 15.47
C ILE A 137 -1.64 -6.65 16.72
N VAL A 138 -2.82 -7.17 17.07
CA VAL A 138 -2.97 -8.05 18.24
C VAL A 138 -2.17 -9.34 18.09
N ARG A 139 -2.14 -9.92 16.88
CA ARG A 139 -1.43 -11.20 16.62
C ARG A 139 0.09 -11.05 16.56
N ASP A 140 0.60 -9.92 16.08
CA ASP A 140 2.04 -9.66 15.99
C ASP A 140 2.39 -8.20 16.38
N PRO A 141 2.24 -7.83 17.65
CA PRO A 141 2.36 -6.44 18.07
C PRO A 141 3.76 -5.87 17.89
N LYS A 142 4.80 -6.71 17.98
CA LYS A 142 6.20 -6.29 17.84
C LYS A 142 6.49 -5.65 16.48
N THR A 143 5.77 -6.07 15.44
CA THR A 143 5.92 -5.50 14.09
C THR A 143 5.38 -4.07 14.00
N TYR A 144 4.43 -3.69 14.86
CA TYR A 144 3.65 -2.45 14.75
C TYR A 144 3.97 -1.43 15.85
N VAL A 145 4.42 -1.86 17.03
CA VAL A 145 4.81 -0.97 18.14
C VAL A 145 5.88 0.04 17.67
N GLY A 146 5.69 1.31 18.06
CA GLY A 146 6.57 2.41 17.70
C GLY A 146 6.28 3.04 16.34
N LYS A 147 5.24 2.59 15.62
CA LYS A 147 4.90 3.09 14.28
C LYS A 147 3.56 3.82 14.26
N VAL A 148 3.50 4.90 13.48
CA VAL A 148 2.25 5.63 13.18
C VAL A 148 1.58 4.97 11.99
N MET A 149 0.34 4.50 12.16
CA MET A 149 -0.36 3.76 11.11
C MET A 149 -1.85 4.02 11.07
N ASN A 150 -2.44 3.69 9.94
CA ASN A 150 -3.89 3.68 9.76
C ASN A 150 -4.39 2.33 10.28
N VAL A 151 -5.25 2.33 11.29
CA VAL A 151 -5.84 1.14 11.93
C VAL A 151 -7.33 1.11 11.66
N VAL A 152 -7.84 -0.02 11.20
CA VAL A 152 -9.28 -0.24 11.00
C VAL A 152 -9.82 -1.27 11.98
N GLY A 153 -10.98 -0.97 12.56
CA GLY A 153 -11.70 -1.86 13.46
C GLY A 153 -13.02 -1.26 13.93
N MET A 154 -13.75 -2.02 14.73
CA MET A 154 -14.97 -1.56 15.38
C MET A 154 -14.59 -0.79 16.65
N VAL A 155 -14.88 0.50 16.70
CA VAL A 155 -14.72 1.29 17.92
C VAL A 155 -15.92 1.07 18.83
N LYS A 156 -15.68 0.87 20.13
CA LYS A 156 -16.72 0.78 21.18
C LYS A 156 -16.16 1.17 22.54
N ARG A 157 -17.03 1.25 23.54
CA ARG A 157 -16.64 1.47 24.94
C ARG A 157 -16.67 0.16 25.73
N GLU A 158 -15.55 -0.23 26.31
CA GLU A 158 -15.44 -1.37 27.23
C GLU A 158 -14.92 -0.89 28.58
N HIS A 159 -15.67 -1.15 29.66
CA HIS A 159 -15.31 -0.71 31.02
C HIS A 159 -14.98 0.79 31.14
N GLY A 160 -15.67 1.63 30.35
CA GLY A 160 -15.43 3.07 30.30
C GLY A 160 -14.34 3.51 29.31
N ILE A 161 -13.52 2.60 28.79
CA ILE A 161 -12.38 2.86 27.91
C ILE A 161 -12.80 2.68 26.44
N LYS A 162 -12.33 3.55 25.54
CA LYS A 162 -12.52 3.38 24.10
C LYS A 162 -11.52 2.36 23.56
N VAL A 163 -12.04 1.36 22.86
CA VAL A 163 -11.23 0.30 22.27
C VAL A 163 -11.63 0.06 20.81
N LEU A 164 -10.65 -0.28 19.98
CA LEU A 164 -10.87 -0.87 18.67
C LEU A 164 -10.80 -2.39 18.79
N VAL A 165 -11.79 -3.07 18.23
CA VAL A 165 -11.83 -4.53 18.16
C VAL A 165 -11.96 -5.00 16.71
N SER A 166 -11.66 -6.28 16.48
CA SER A 166 -11.95 -6.97 15.23
C SER A 166 -12.85 -8.19 15.51
N SER A 167 -13.71 -8.55 14.57
CA SER A 167 -14.45 -9.81 14.60
C SER A 167 -13.58 -11.02 14.29
N GLU A 168 -12.37 -10.82 13.78
CA GLU A 168 -11.48 -11.88 13.28
C GLU A 168 -10.54 -12.45 14.35
N CYS A 169 -10.48 -11.85 15.54
CA CYS A 169 -9.75 -12.39 16.68
C CYS A 169 -10.17 -11.81 18.01
N ASN A 170 -9.81 -12.55 19.07
CA ASN A 170 -9.97 -12.10 20.45
C ASN A 170 -8.87 -11.11 20.79
N GLY A 171 -9.25 -9.89 21.15
CA GLY A 171 -8.34 -8.84 21.58
C GLY A 171 -8.87 -7.46 21.20
N ALA A 172 -8.31 -6.45 21.84
CA ALA A 172 -8.67 -5.06 21.62
C ALA A 172 -7.42 -4.18 21.66
N LEU A 173 -7.48 -3.06 20.95
CA LEU A 173 -6.48 -2.00 21.01
C LEU A 173 -7.14 -0.79 21.65
N GLU A 174 -6.62 -0.32 22.79
CA GLU A 174 -7.14 0.90 23.39
C GLU A 174 -6.89 2.09 22.47
N VAL A 175 -7.86 3.01 22.38
CA VAL A 175 -7.71 4.29 21.69
C VAL A 175 -7.36 5.33 22.73
N ASP A 176 -6.10 5.78 22.75
CA ASP A 176 -5.65 6.86 23.62
C ASP A 176 -5.76 8.20 22.89
N ASP A 177 -6.75 9.00 23.28
CA ASP A 177 -6.99 10.31 22.71
C ASP A 177 -6.92 11.45 23.73
N ASP A 178 -6.42 11.14 24.94
CA ASP A 178 -6.21 12.05 26.05
C ASP A 178 -4.73 12.42 26.25
N ASN A 179 -3.85 12.05 25.31
CA ASN A 179 -2.42 12.36 25.39
C ASN A 179 -2.15 13.87 25.22
N ALA A 180 -1.81 14.54 26.31
CA ALA A 180 -1.55 15.98 26.33
C ALA A 180 -0.35 16.45 25.49
N LEU A 181 0.62 15.56 25.21
CA LEU A 181 1.81 15.91 24.40
C LEU A 181 1.47 15.94 22.90
N THR A 182 0.55 15.08 22.47
CA THR A 182 0.13 14.96 21.08
C THR A 182 -1.39 14.77 21.04
N PRO A 183 -2.17 15.85 21.26
CA PRO A 183 -3.62 15.75 21.25
C PRO A 183 -4.12 15.43 19.83
N PRO A 184 -5.18 14.63 19.69
CA PRO A 184 -5.74 14.27 18.39
C PRO A 184 -6.36 15.48 17.70
N GLN A 185 -6.45 15.42 16.37
CA GLN A 185 -7.26 16.35 15.59
C GLN A 185 -8.75 16.08 15.85
N LYS A 186 -9.38 16.96 16.63
CA LYS A 186 -10.83 16.90 16.95
C LYS A 186 -11.69 17.59 15.90
N ASP A 187 -11.65 17.08 14.67
CA ASP A 187 -12.48 17.55 13.55
C ASP A 187 -13.86 16.87 13.51
N ALA A 188 -14.65 17.12 12.45
CA ALA A 188 -15.97 16.52 12.29
C ALA A 188 -15.96 14.98 12.28
N LYS A 189 -14.85 14.35 11.84
CA LYS A 189 -14.73 12.88 11.84
C LYS A 189 -14.49 12.34 13.23
N TYR A 190 -13.73 13.05 14.05
CA TYR A 190 -13.60 12.73 15.47
C TYR A 190 -14.96 12.84 16.18
N ALA A 191 -15.70 13.92 15.94
CA ALA A 191 -17.05 14.06 16.49
C ALA A 191 -17.99 12.93 16.05
N ALA A 192 -17.92 12.51 14.79
CA ALA A 192 -18.69 11.37 14.27
C ALA A 192 -18.30 10.05 14.95
N MET A 193 -17.00 9.81 15.20
CA MET A 193 -16.55 8.64 15.95
C MET A 193 -17.13 8.64 17.37
N GLU A 194 -17.13 9.78 18.08
CA GLU A 194 -17.72 9.88 19.42
C GLU A 194 -19.21 9.56 19.43
N GLN A 195 -19.97 10.01 18.42
CA GLN A 195 -21.39 9.68 18.27
C GLN A 195 -21.60 8.16 18.07
N VAL A 196 -20.77 7.53 17.23
CA VAL A 196 -20.82 6.08 17.00
C VAL A 196 -20.47 5.29 18.26
N VAL A 197 -19.46 5.73 19.02
CA VAL A 197 -19.13 5.14 20.33
C VAL A 197 -20.28 5.29 21.32
N ALA A 198 -20.93 6.46 21.36
CA ALA A 198 -22.10 6.70 22.22
C ALA A 198 -23.31 5.85 21.82
N ALA A 199 -23.47 5.54 20.53
CA ALA A 199 -24.50 4.64 20.01
C ALA A 199 -24.20 3.15 20.23
N GLY A 200 -22.99 2.80 20.67
CA GLY A 200 -22.58 1.45 21.04
C GLY A 200 -21.31 1.00 20.33
N SER A 201 -21.35 0.90 19.00
CA SER A 201 -20.18 0.55 18.20
C SER A 201 -20.33 0.92 16.72
N GLY A 202 -19.23 1.12 16.01
CA GLY A 202 -19.21 1.20 14.55
C GLY A 202 -17.80 1.13 13.98
N GLU A 203 -17.70 0.95 12.66
CA GLU A 203 -16.41 0.74 12.01
C GLU A 203 -15.73 2.09 11.78
N VAL A 204 -14.48 2.20 12.23
CA VAL A 204 -13.68 3.40 12.02
C VAL A 204 -12.31 3.04 11.48
N THR A 205 -11.72 3.99 10.77
CA THR A 205 -10.30 4.00 10.47
C THR A 205 -9.68 5.19 11.17
N VAL A 206 -8.73 4.92 12.06
CA VAL A 206 -7.97 5.94 12.79
C VAL A 206 -6.53 5.93 12.34
N ARG A 207 -5.84 7.06 12.47
CA ARG A 207 -4.39 7.14 12.34
C ARG A 207 -3.79 7.41 13.71
N GLY A 208 -2.77 6.67 14.09
CA GLY A 208 -2.10 6.89 15.35
C GLY A 208 -0.88 6.00 15.58
N LEU A 209 -0.12 6.35 16.63
CA LEU A 209 1.08 5.63 17.05
C LEU A 209 0.71 4.41 17.91
N VAL A 210 1.12 3.21 17.48
CA VAL A 210 0.95 2.01 18.31
C VAL A 210 2.01 1.99 19.40
N ARG A 211 1.59 1.87 20.66
CA ARG A 211 2.47 1.74 21.83
C ARG A 211 2.14 0.50 22.65
N ASP A 212 3.20 -0.08 23.23
CA ASP A 212 3.12 -1.00 24.34
C ASP A 212 3.19 -0.18 25.63
N GLU A 213 2.10 -0.10 26.38
CA GLU A 213 2.05 0.72 27.57
C GLU A 213 1.12 0.12 28.62
N ASN A 214 1.69 -0.73 29.48
CA ASN A 214 0.99 -1.27 30.64
C ASN A 214 1.06 -0.27 31.80
N ARG A 215 0.09 0.65 31.89
CA ARG A 215 -0.08 1.57 33.03
C ARG A 215 -1.14 1.08 34.03
N PRO A 216 -0.95 1.29 35.35
CA PRO A 216 -2.00 1.02 36.34
C PRO A 216 -3.29 1.81 36.03
N GLY A 217 -4.43 1.12 36.00
CA GLY A 217 -5.74 1.72 35.70
C GLY A 217 -6.06 1.91 34.21
N ALA A 218 -5.17 1.50 33.30
CA ALA A 218 -5.42 1.48 31.86
C ALA A 218 -5.86 0.09 31.38
N TYR A 219 -6.33 -0.01 30.12
CA TYR A 219 -6.59 -1.30 29.50
C TYR A 219 -5.24 -1.99 29.25
N PRO A 220 -5.02 -3.22 29.77
CA PRO A 220 -3.73 -3.89 29.63
C PRO A 220 -3.44 -4.21 28.16
N GLY A 221 -2.17 -4.07 27.75
CA GLY A 221 -1.69 -4.41 26.42
C GLY A 221 -1.30 -3.20 25.58
N TYR A 222 -1.78 -3.19 24.34
CA TYR A 222 -1.38 -2.21 23.33
C TYR A 222 -2.44 -1.13 23.16
N ARG A 223 -1.99 0.07 22.78
CA ARG A 223 -2.87 1.19 22.46
C ARG A 223 -2.42 1.95 21.24
N VAL A 224 -3.37 2.59 20.57
CA VAL A 224 -3.13 3.55 19.51
C VAL A 224 -3.26 4.96 20.10
N ILE A 225 -2.15 5.68 20.16
CA ILE A 225 -2.16 7.11 20.46
C ILE A 225 -2.77 7.81 19.25
N LEU A 226 -4.01 8.26 19.39
CA LEU A 226 -4.80 8.80 18.31
C LEU A 226 -4.21 10.12 17.83
N GLU A 227 -3.83 10.17 16.55
CA GLU A 227 -3.50 11.43 15.88
C GLU A 227 -4.74 12.04 15.25
N ARG A 228 -5.55 11.22 14.55
CA ARG A 228 -6.79 11.66 13.91
C ARG A 228 -7.69 10.52 13.48
N VAL A 229 -8.96 10.82 13.25
CA VAL A 229 -9.91 9.90 12.61
C VAL A 229 -9.88 10.12 11.09
N LEU A 230 -9.64 9.05 10.33
CA LEU A 230 -9.58 9.12 8.87
C LEU A 230 -10.95 8.87 8.24
N LYS A 231 -11.70 7.91 8.79
CA LYS A 231 -13.00 7.45 8.28
C LYS A 231 -13.87 6.90 9.41
N VAL A 232 -15.17 7.12 9.29
CA VAL A 232 -16.22 6.51 10.13
C VAL A 232 -17.27 5.94 9.16
N LYS A 233 -17.74 4.72 9.38
CA LYS A 233 -18.82 4.09 8.60
C LYS A 233 -20.03 3.80 9.47
#